data_AF-A0A8H3AED4-F1
#
_entry.id   AF-A0A8H3AED4-F1
#
_cell.length_a   1.000
_cell.length_b   1.000
_cell.length_c   1.000
_cell.angle_alpha   90.00
_cell.angle_beta   90.00
_cell.angle_gamma   90.00
#
_symmetry.space_group_name_H-M   'P 1'
#
loop_
_entity.id
_entity.type
_entity.pdbx_description
1 polymer ?
#
loop_
_entity_poly.entity_id
_entity_poly.type
_entity_poly.pdbx_seq_one_letter_code
_entity_poly.pdbx_strand_id
1 'polypeptide(L)'
;MLFKTLVAAFLAASGVHAHATFQQFWVNGVDQGDKCVRKPASNSPVTSVTSNDLACNAGAASTSGICSVAAGTTVSVEMHQQPGDRNCANEAIGGNHDGPTIIYMAKVDNAATAVGSSANWFKVAATGLVSKDYWGTDVMNAACGKVTFKIPSNIPAGQYLVRAEVIALHVAGSAGGAQFYMSCYQLQVTGGGSASPATVKFPGAYKATDPGILFNLYGSYTTYTIPGPAVFSG
;
A
#
# COMPACT_ATOMS: atom_id res chain seq x y z
N MET A 1 -37.85 9.79 -51.65
CA MET A 1 -37.48 8.49 -51.05
C MET A 1 -36.48 8.73 -49.95
N LEU A 2 -36.71 8.12 -48.79
CA LEU A 2 -36.07 8.38 -47.49
C LEU A 2 -34.55 8.11 -47.48
N PHE A 3 -33.78 9.04 -46.93
CA PHE A 3 -32.43 8.78 -46.42
C PHE A 3 -32.54 8.18 -45.00
N LYS A 4 -32.11 6.93 -44.82
CA LYS A 4 -31.98 6.30 -43.50
C LYS A 4 -30.57 6.53 -42.98
N THR A 5 -30.42 7.40 -41.98
CA THR A 5 -29.16 7.57 -41.24
C THR A 5 -29.06 6.46 -40.19
N LEU A 6 -28.08 5.56 -40.33
CA LEU A 6 -27.71 4.62 -39.26
C LEU A 6 -26.85 5.38 -38.24
N VAL A 7 -27.34 5.49 -37.00
CA VAL A 7 -26.54 5.92 -35.85
C VAL A 7 -25.91 4.66 -35.25
N ALA A 8 -24.58 4.55 -35.34
CA ALA A 8 -23.82 3.51 -34.64
C ALA A 8 -23.58 3.95 -33.19
N ALA A 9 -24.21 3.27 -32.23
CA ALA A 9 -23.94 3.46 -30.82
C ALA A 9 -22.63 2.74 -30.45
N PHE A 10 -21.59 3.50 -30.16
CA PHE A 10 -20.38 2.98 -29.52
C PHE A 10 -20.68 2.73 -28.03
N LEU A 11 -20.84 1.47 -27.64
CA LEU A 11 -20.78 1.06 -26.24
C LEU A 11 -19.31 1.13 -25.80
N ALA A 12 -18.96 2.17 -25.04
CA ALA A 12 -17.69 2.19 -24.32
C ALA A 12 -17.77 1.16 -23.19
N ALA A 13 -17.10 0.02 -23.36
CA ALA A 13 -16.89 -0.92 -22.26
C ALA A 13 -15.91 -0.28 -21.27
N SER A 14 -16.42 0.23 -20.15
CA SER A 14 -15.59 0.60 -19.01
C SER A 14 -14.97 -0.68 -18.44
N GLY A 15 -13.68 -0.90 -18.69
CA GLY A 15 -12.93 -1.96 -18.04
C GLY A 15 -12.91 -1.71 -16.54
N VAL A 16 -13.52 -2.61 -15.76
CA VAL A 16 -13.35 -2.60 -14.30
C VAL A 16 -11.97 -3.18 -14.02
N HIS A 17 -10.98 -2.32 -13.81
CA HIS A 17 -9.65 -2.75 -13.40
C HIS A 17 -9.59 -2.79 -11.88
N ALA A 18 -9.45 -3.99 -11.31
CA ALA A 18 -9.52 -4.17 -9.86
C ALA A 18 -8.13 -4.22 -9.18
N HIS A 19 -7.09 -4.50 -9.97
CA HIS A 19 -5.71 -4.68 -9.52
C HIS A 19 -4.94 -3.37 -9.61
N ALA A 20 -4.03 -3.12 -8.66
CA ALA A 20 -3.33 -1.85 -8.57
C ALA A 20 -1.93 -1.99 -7.93
N THR A 21 -1.11 -0.95 -8.13
CA THR A 21 0.28 -0.91 -7.65
C THR A 21 0.55 0.42 -6.97
N PHE A 22 1.31 0.42 -5.88
CA PHE A 22 1.91 1.60 -5.28
C PHE A 22 3.15 2.02 -6.10
N GLN A 23 3.14 3.20 -6.71
CA GLN A 23 4.08 3.55 -7.78
C GLN A 23 4.80 4.90 -7.61
N GLN A 24 4.27 5.86 -6.83
CA GLN A 24 4.91 7.17 -6.65
C GLN A 24 5.04 7.57 -5.18
N PHE A 25 6.01 8.46 -4.94
CA PHE A 25 6.31 8.99 -3.61
C PHE A 25 6.23 10.51 -3.59
N TRP A 26 5.77 11.07 -2.47
CA TRP A 26 5.59 12.51 -2.27
C TRP A 26 6.22 12.96 -0.96
N VAL A 27 6.82 14.15 -0.98
CA VAL A 27 7.43 14.77 0.21
C VAL A 27 6.89 16.19 0.34
N ASN A 28 6.16 16.48 1.43
CA ASN A 28 5.48 17.78 1.63
C ASN A 28 4.65 18.22 0.42
N GLY A 29 3.91 17.29 -0.19
CA GLY A 29 3.09 17.56 -1.39
C GLY A 29 3.88 17.74 -2.68
N VAL A 30 5.21 17.59 -2.67
CA VAL A 30 6.05 17.62 -3.87
C VAL A 30 6.27 16.21 -4.39
N ASP A 31 5.88 15.98 -5.64
CA ASP A 31 6.06 14.72 -6.36
C ASP A 31 7.53 14.38 -6.52
N GLN A 32 7.94 13.20 -6.05
CA GLN A 32 9.29 12.66 -6.23
C GLN A 32 9.38 11.67 -7.40
N GLY A 33 8.26 11.40 -8.07
CA GLY A 33 8.14 10.36 -9.08
C GLY A 33 8.27 8.96 -8.45
N ASP A 34 8.81 8.04 -9.24
CA ASP A 34 8.98 6.63 -8.88
C ASP A 34 10.44 6.25 -8.57
N LYS A 35 11.37 7.22 -8.56
CA LYS A 35 12.83 6.98 -8.48
C LYS A 35 13.24 6.12 -7.28
N CYS A 36 12.54 6.25 -6.15
CA CYS A 36 12.82 5.54 -4.91
C CYS A 36 11.84 4.38 -4.64
N VAL A 37 11.07 3.94 -5.63
CA VAL A 37 10.05 2.88 -5.50
C VAL A 37 10.56 1.60 -6.14
N ARG A 38 10.52 0.50 -5.38
CA ARG A 38 10.73 -0.85 -5.90
C ARG A 38 9.40 -1.36 -6.45
N LYS A 39 9.08 -0.98 -7.69
CA LYS A 39 7.81 -1.33 -8.32
C LYS A 39 7.71 -2.85 -8.54
N PRO A 40 6.61 -3.50 -8.12
CA PRO A 40 6.32 -4.90 -8.43
C PRO A 40 6.35 -5.19 -9.94
N ALA A 41 6.63 -6.44 -10.31
CA ALA A 41 6.65 -6.87 -11.72
C ALA A 41 5.28 -6.84 -12.41
N SER A 42 4.19 -6.92 -11.62
CA SER A 42 2.81 -6.83 -12.08
C SER A 42 1.94 -6.21 -11.00
N ASN A 43 0.71 -5.84 -11.33
CA ASN A 43 -0.29 -5.39 -10.35
C ASN A 43 -1.07 -6.57 -9.70
N SER A 44 -0.65 -7.82 -9.92
CA SER A 44 -1.20 -9.00 -9.24
C SER A 44 -0.93 -8.98 -7.74
N PRO A 45 -1.84 -9.46 -6.88
CA PRO A 45 -1.62 -9.50 -5.45
C PRO A 45 -0.67 -10.65 -5.07
N VAL A 46 0.02 -10.46 -3.95
CA VAL A 46 0.50 -11.61 -3.16
C VAL A 46 -0.71 -12.15 -2.38
N THR A 47 -0.80 -13.47 -2.20
CA THR A 47 -1.89 -14.11 -1.43
C THR A 47 -1.38 -14.96 -0.25
N SER A 48 -0.12 -15.40 -0.31
CA SER A 48 0.49 -16.21 0.74
C SER A 48 1.13 -15.33 1.82
N VAL A 49 0.60 -15.40 3.04
CA VAL A 49 1.16 -14.71 4.22
C VAL A 49 2.52 -15.26 4.68
N THR A 50 2.92 -16.43 4.16
CA THR A 50 4.20 -17.08 4.50
C THR A 50 5.27 -16.86 3.43
N SER A 51 4.94 -16.23 2.29
CA SER A 51 5.93 -15.90 1.26
C SER A 51 6.83 -14.74 1.68
N ASN A 52 8.09 -14.78 1.25
CA ASN A 52 9.00 -13.63 1.32
C ASN A 52 8.48 -12.43 0.51
N ASP A 53 7.68 -12.69 -0.52
CA ASP A 53 7.07 -11.65 -1.35
C ASP A 53 6.14 -10.75 -0.53
N LEU A 54 5.62 -11.20 0.61
CA LEU A 54 4.77 -10.38 1.47
C LEU A 54 5.49 -9.11 1.96
N ALA A 55 6.82 -9.12 2.03
CA ALA A 55 7.58 -7.97 2.51
C ALA A 55 7.59 -6.81 1.50
N CYS A 56 7.98 -7.05 0.25
CA CYS A 56 8.18 -6.01 -0.76
C CYS A 56 7.64 -6.36 -2.16
N ASN A 57 6.71 -7.32 -2.24
CA ASN A 57 6.11 -7.88 -3.45
C ASN A 57 7.04 -8.78 -4.27
N ALA A 58 6.44 -9.61 -5.13
CA ALA A 58 7.12 -10.55 -6.01
C ALA A 58 7.77 -9.82 -7.19
N GLY A 59 9.03 -10.16 -7.48
CA GLY A 59 9.76 -9.62 -8.62
C GLY A 59 9.91 -8.10 -8.60
N ALA A 60 9.90 -7.47 -7.43
CA ALA A 60 10.02 -6.02 -7.32
C ALA A 60 11.33 -5.52 -7.96
N ALA A 61 11.21 -4.51 -8.82
CA ALA A 61 12.32 -3.93 -9.55
C ALA A 61 13.39 -3.37 -8.59
N SER A 62 14.66 -3.57 -8.94
CA SER A 62 15.77 -2.92 -8.25
C SER A 62 15.87 -1.46 -8.69
N THR A 63 16.19 -0.57 -7.76
CA THR A 63 16.51 0.83 -8.04
C THR A 63 17.57 1.31 -7.05
N SER A 64 18.51 2.14 -7.51
CA SER A 64 19.48 2.82 -6.64
C SER A 64 18.96 4.15 -6.10
N GLY A 65 17.79 4.61 -6.56
CA GLY A 65 17.23 5.89 -6.15
C GLY A 65 16.78 5.88 -4.70
N ILE A 66 17.15 6.93 -3.96
CA ILE A 66 16.78 7.11 -2.55
C ILE A 66 16.15 8.49 -2.40
N CYS A 67 14.98 8.56 -1.76
CA CYS A 67 14.33 9.82 -1.45
C CYS A 67 14.75 10.32 -0.06
N SER A 68 15.28 11.53 0.03
CA SER A 68 15.67 12.14 1.31
C SER A 68 14.48 12.82 1.98
N VAL A 69 14.25 12.55 3.26
CA VAL A 69 13.15 13.10 4.05
C VAL A 69 13.63 13.44 5.46
N ALA A 70 13.22 14.57 6.01
CA ALA A 70 13.48 14.83 7.44
C ALA A 70 12.48 14.06 8.31
N ALA A 71 12.91 13.56 9.47
CA ALA A 71 11.99 13.03 10.47
C ALA A 71 10.89 14.06 10.82
N GLY A 72 9.66 13.61 11.05
CA GLY A 72 8.50 14.47 11.26
C GLY A 72 7.85 15.02 9.98
N THR A 73 8.49 14.84 8.81
CA THR A 73 7.95 15.29 7.51
C THR A 73 6.70 14.52 7.14
N THR A 74 5.74 15.22 6.53
CA THR A 74 4.56 14.59 5.94
C THR A 74 4.89 14.08 4.54
N VAL A 75 4.62 12.81 4.30
CA VAL A 75 4.90 12.13 3.04
C VAL A 75 3.65 11.39 2.56
N SER A 76 3.59 11.08 1.27
CA SER A 76 2.52 10.24 0.72
C SER A 76 3.09 9.16 -0.20
N VAL A 77 2.47 7.99 -0.16
CA VAL A 77 2.65 6.92 -1.15
C VAL A 77 1.41 6.90 -2.03
N GLU A 78 1.59 6.66 -3.33
CA GLU A 78 0.50 6.78 -4.32
C GLU A 78 0.29 5.46 -5.05
N MET A 79 -0.96 5.02 -5.14
CA MET A 79 -1.40 3.81 -5.83
C MET A 79 -2.26 4.14 -7.05
N HIS A 80 -2.16 3.35 -8.11
CA HIS A 80 -3.09 3.36 -9.25
C HIS A 80 -3.22 1.98 -9.90
N GLN A 81 -4.30 1.76 -10.65
CA GLN A 81 -4.68 0.48 -11.24
C GLN A 81 -3.67 -0.03 -12.28
N GLN A 82 -3.21 0.87 -13.16
CA GLN A 82 -2.31 0.51 -14.26
C GLN A 82 -0.91 1.10 -14.05
N PRO A 83 0.15 0.41 -14.52
CA PRO A 83 1.49 0.97 -14.51
C PRO A 83 1.55 2.34 -15.21
N GLY A 84 1.94 3.37 -14.46
CA GLY A 84 2.04 4.74 -14.96
C GLY A 84 0.72 5.51 -15.06
N ASP A 85 -0.43 4.91 -14.76
CA ASP A 85 -1.68 5.65 -14.58
C ASP A 85 -1.60 6.51 -13.32
N ARG A 86 -2.18 7.71 -13.40
CA ARG A 86 -2.30 8.70 -12.33
C ARG A 86 -3.59 9.51 -12.39
N ASN A 87 -4.55 9.07 -13.19
CA ASN A 87 -5.77 9.83 -13.43
C ASN A 87 -6.69 9.78 -12.20
N CYS A 88 -6.84 10.91 -11.51
CA CYS A 88 -7.72 11.04 -10.35
C CYS A 88 -9.22 10.82 -10.65
N ALA A 89 -9.62 10.76 -11.92
CA ALA A 89 -10.98 10.37 -12.30
C ALA A 89 -11.21 8.86 -12.19
N ASN A 90 -10.15 8.06 -12.15
CA ASN A 90 -10.20 6.63 -11.91
C ASN A 90 -9.96 6.34 -10.42
N GLU A 91 -10.55 5.25 -9.93
CA GLU A 91 -10.17 4.72 -8.63
C GLU A 91 -8.70 4.28 -8.65
N ALA A 92 -7.98 4.54 -7.56
CA ALA A 92 -6.60 4.06 -7.42
C ALA A 92 -6.55 2.54 -7.30
N ILE A 93 -7.55 1.97 -6.60
CA ILE A 93 -7.88 0.55 -6.62
C ILE A 93 -9.41 0.42 -6.62
N GLY A 94 -9.95 -0.34 -7.56
CA GLY A 94 -11.39 -0.39 -7.82
C GLY A 94 -11.99 -1.78 -7.73
N GLY A 95 -13.25 -1.92 -8.15
CA GLY A 95 -13.93 -3.21 -8.19
C GLY A 95 -14.14 -3.82 -6.81
N ASN A 96 -14.61 -2.99 -5.86
CA ASN A 96 -14.92 -3.37 -4.47
C ASN A 96 -13.72 -3.98 -3.72
N HIS A 97 -12.49 -3.56 -4.03
CA HIS A 97 -11.29 -3.98 -3.30
C HIS A 97 -11.19 -3.31 -1.93
N ASP A 98 -12.24 -3.46 -1.13
CA ASP A 98 -12.38 -2.83 0.17
C ASP A 98 -11.40 -3.44 1.16
N GLY A 99 -10.77 -2.58 1.96
CA GLY A 99 -9.94 -3.01 3.07
C GLY A 99 -8.99 -1.94 3.58
N PRO A 100 -8.04 -2.33 4.45
CA PRO A 100 -7.15 -1.37 5.08
C PRO A 100 -6.04 -0.90 4.15
N THR A 101 -5.56 0.32 4.41
CA THR A 101 -4.24 0.80 3.99
C THR A 101 -3.29 0.76 5.19
N ILE A 102 -2.09 0.21 5.04
CA ILE A 102 -1.14 0.01 6.14
C ILE A 102 0.27 0.42 5.70
N ILE A 103 0.96 1.20 6.53
CA ILE A 103 2.33 1.65 6.28
C ILE A 103 3.25 1.12 7.38
N TYR A 104 4.35 0.50 6.97
CA TYR A 104 5.45 0.09 7.85
C TYR A 104 6.75 0.76 7.45
N MET A 105 7.65 0.90 8.42
CA MET A 105 9.05 1.28 8.18
C MET A 105 9.98 0.22 8.75
N ALA A 106 11.17 0.10 8.16
CA ALA A 106 12.25 -0.73 8.67
C ALA A 106 13.60 -0.03 8.47
N LYS A 107 14.36 0.14 9.56
CA LYS A 107 15.73 0.67 9.47
C LYS A 107 16.62 -0.38 8.82
N VAL A 108 17.47 0.05 7.88
CA VAL A 108 18.38 -0.83 7.14
C VAL A 108 19.73 -0.14 6.96
N ASP A 109 20.78 -0.94 6.74
CA ASP A 109 22.13 -0.40 6.50
C ASP A 109 22.21 0.27 5.13
N ASN A 110 21.59 -0.33 4.12
CA ASN A 110 21.52 0.20 2.77
C ASN A 110 20.14 -0.08 2.14
N ALA A 111 19.33 0.95 1.95
CA ALA A 111 17.99 0.85 1.39
C ALA A 111 17.97 0.51 -0.10
N ALA A 112 19.07 0.64 -0.85
CA ALA A 112 19.14 0.20 -2.25
C ALA A 112 19.32 -1.33 -2.37
N THR A 113 19.91 -1.98 -1.37
CA THR A 113 20.25 -3.42 -1.43
C THR A 113 19.57 -4.28 -0.37
N ALA A 114 18.95 -3.68 0.65
CA ALA A 114 18.30 -4.42 1.72
C ALA A 114 17.18 -5.34 1.21
N VAL A 115 17.17 -6.57 1.72
CA VAL A 115 16.12 -7.56 1.45
C VAL A 115 14.97 -7.34 2.44
N GLY A 116 13.78 -7.03 1.93
CA GLY A 116 12.62 -6.69 2.76
C GLY A 116 12.23 -7.81 3.74
N SER A 117 12.34 -9.07 3.34
CA SER A 117 12.00 -10.21 4.20
C SER A 117 12.99 -10.45 5.34
N SER A 118 14.20 -9.88 5.24
CA SER A 118 15.20 -9.91 6.32
C SER A 118 15.06 -8.73 7.27
N ALA A 119 14.31 -7.69 6.90
CA ALA A 119 14.20 -6.45 7.67
C ALA A 119 13.33 -6.59 8.94
N ASN A 120 13.44 -5.62 9.84
CA ASN A 120 12.65 -5.52 11.07
C ASN A 120 11.66 -4.38 10.95
N TRP A 121 10.37 -4.70 10.83
CA TRP A 121 9.32 -3.76 10.47
C TRP A 121 8.56 -3.24 11.69
N PHE A 122 8.22 -1.96 11.71
CA PHE A 122 7.29 -1.36 12.67
C PHE A 122 6.22 -0.57 11.92
N LYS A 123 4.97 -0.63 12.39
CA LYS A 123 3.83 0.04 11.75
C LYS A 123 3.85 1.53 12.10
N VAL A 124 3.67 2.41 11.11
CA VAL A 124 3.69 3.87 11.31
C VAL A 124 2.38 4.55 10.95
N ALA A 125 1.54 3.92 10.14
CA ALA A 125 0.19 4.38 9.87
C ALA A 125 -0.70 3.21 9.47
N ALA A 126 -1.99 3.31 9.77
CA ALA A 126 -3.00 2.41 9.23
C ALA A 126 -4.38 3.05 9.26
N THR A 127 -5.18 2.75 8.24
CA THR A 127 -6.60 3.11 8.15
C THR A 127 -7.36 1.83 7.79
N GLY A 128 -8.29 1.42 8.63
CA GLY A 128 -9.12 0.22 8.43
C GLY A 128 -10.54 0.59 8.01
N LEU A 129 -11.54 0.00 8.67
CA LEU A 129 -12.94 0.40 8.53
C LEU A 129 -13.16 1.76 9.22
N VAL A 130 -13.60 2.76 8.46
CA VAL A 130 -13.86 4.13 8.94
C VAL A 130 -15.33 4.31 9.31
N SER A 131 -16.23 3.83 8.45
CA SER A 131 -17.65 3.68 8.73
C SER A 131 -18.18 2.47 7.96
N LYS A 132 -19.45 2.13 8.15
CA LYS A 132 -20.07 1.04 7.37
C LYS A 132 -19.81 1.25 5.87
N ASP A 133 -19.27 0.22 5.23
CA ASP A 133 -18.94 0.18 3.81
C ASP A 133 -17.99 1.33 3.34
N TYR A 134 -17.18 1.88 4.24
CA TYR A 134 -16.19 2.90 3.93
C TYR A 134 -14.86 2.60 4.63
N TRP A 135 -13.83 2.35 3.84
CA TRP A 135 -12.57 1.73 4.23
C TRP A 135 -11.36 2.63 3.95
N GLY A 136 -10.18 2.18 4.38
CA GLY A 136 -8.92 2.85 4.07
C GLY A 136 -8.68 3.00 2.57
N THR A 137 -9.10 2.03 1.76
CA THR A 137 -9.07 2.10 0.30
C THR A 137 -9.96 3.21 -0.26
N ASP A 138 -11.14 3.46 0.33
CA ASP A 138 -12.00 4.57 -0.08
C ASP A 138 -11.41 5.92 0.27
N VAL A 139 -10.83 6.06 1.47
CA VAL A 139 -10.08 7.26 1.87
C VAL A 139 -8.92 7.53 0.90
N MET A 140 -8.19 6.48 0.51
CA MET A 140 -7.10 6.57 -0.46
C MET A 140 -7.62 6.96 -1.86
N ASN A 141 -8.72 6.36 -2.33
CA ASN A 141 -9.35 6.70 -3.60
C ASN A 141 -9.80 8.17 -3.64
N ALA A 142 -10.45 8.65 -2.57
CA ALA A 142 -10.85 10.05 -2.41
C ALA A 142 -9.66 11.02 -2.41
N ALA A 143 -8.46 10.55 -2.04
CA ALA A 143 -7.21 11.30 -2.05
C ALA A 143 -6.40 11.13 -3.37
N CYS A 144 -7.03 10.67 -4.44
CA CYS A 144 -6.37 10.36 -5.72
C CYS A 144 -5.17 9.42 -5.51
N GLY A 145 -5.43 8.28 -4.88
CA GLY A 145 -4.47 7.20 -4.65
C GLY A 145 -3.47 7.43 -3.53
N LYS A 146 -3.52 8.57 -2.83
CA LYS A 146 -2.50 8.94 -1.84
C LYS A 146 -2.85 8.44 -0.45
N VAL A 147 -1.95 7.66 0.14
CA VAL A 147 -1.93 7.39 1.59
C VAL A 147 -0.90 8.31 2.22
N THR A 148 -1.38 9.30 2.99
CA THR A 148 -0.53 10.32 3.61
C THR A 148 -0.26 9.97 5.06
N PHE A 149 1.00 10.08 5.49
CA PHE A 149 1.44 9.80 6.85
C PHE A 149 2.63 10.68 7.22
N LYS A 150 2.97 10.74 8.52
CA LYS A 150 4.19 11.39 9.00
C LYS A 150 5.30 10.37 9.18
N ILE A 151 6.50 10.70 8.73
CA ILE A 151 7.71 10.00 9.20
C ILE A 151 7.80 10.29 10.70
N PRO A 152 7.88 9.26 11.59
CA PRO A 152 8.01 9.51 13.01
C PRO A 152 9.16 10.48 13.31
N SER A 153 8.93 11.42 14.23
CA SER A 153 9.89 12.50 14.51
C SER A 153 11.04 12.06 15.40
N ASN A 154 10.84 10.99 16.17
CA ASN A 154 11.77 10.52 17.20
C ASN A 154 12.59 9.27 16.81
N ILE A 155 12.44 8.73 15.59
CA ILE A 155 13.24 7.59 15.12
C ILE A 155 14.67 8.01 14.72
N PRO A 156 15.66 7.11 14.75
CA PRO A 156 17.03 7.42 14.35
C PRO A 156 17.13 7.86 12.89
N ALA A 157 18.03 8.80 12.62
CA ALA A 157 18.48 9.07 11.26
C ALA A 157 19.02 7.80 10.57
N GLY A 158 19.01 7.80 9.24
CA GLY A 158 19.62 6.75 8.43
C GLY A 158 18.69 6.23 7.33
N GLN A 159 19.06 5.10 6.74
CA GLN A 159 18.31 4.53 5.63
C GLN A 159 17.18 3.63 6.13
N TYR A 160 16.04 3.71 5.44
CA TYR A 160 14.84 2.96 5.76
C TYR A 160 14.22 2.40 4.48
N LEU A 161 13.60 1.22 4.62
CA LEU A 161 12.54 0.80 3.73
C LEU A 161 11.20 1.28 4.30
N VAL A 162 10.31 1.76 3.44
CA VAL A 162 8.89 1.96 3.75
C VAL A 162 8.07 0.97 2.95
N ARG A 163 7.21 0.19 3.61
CA ARG A 163 6.29 -0.75 2.96
C ARG A 163 4.89 -0.15 3.04
N ALA A 164 4.34 0.20 1.88
CA ALA A 164 2.94 0.60 1.74
C ALA A 164 2.13 -0.61 1.30
N GLU A 165 0.96 -0.83 1.92
CA GLU A 165 0.11 -1.97 1.65
C GLU A 165 -1.37 -1.58 1.59
N VAL A 166 -2.08 -2.20 0.65
CA VAL A 166 -3.52 -2.42 0.69
C VAL A 166 -3.78 -3.92 0.86
N ILE A 167 -4.77 -4.28 1.68
CA ILE A 167 -5.29 -5.65 1.76
C ILE A 167 -6.73 -5.62 1.23
N ALA A 168 -6.98 -6.20 0.06
CA ALA A 168 -8.33 -6.30 -0.47
C ALA A 168 -9.04 -7.53 0.10
N LEU A 169 -10.25 -7.32 0.63
CA LEU A 169 -10.99 -8.31 1.43
C LEU A 169 -12.19 -8.93 0.70
N HIS A 170 -12.44 -8.53 -0.55
CA HIS A 170 -13.62 -8.94 -1.32
C HIS A 170 -13.77 -10.46 -1.55
N VAL A 171 -12.69 -11.23 -1.39
CA VAL A 171 -12.71 -12.71 -1.40
C VAL A 171 -12.04 -13.32 -0.16
N ALA A 172 -11.83 -12.53 0.89
CA ALA A 172 -11.15 -12.94 2.13
C ALA A 172 -12.02 -13.77 3.09
N GLY A 173 -13.25 -14.12 2.71
CA GLY A 173 -14.12 -14.99 3.51
C GLY A 173 -13.63 -16.43 3.65
N SER A 174 -12.60 -16.80 2.89
CA SER A 174 -11.93 -18.12 2.92
C SER A 174 -10.43 -17.94 3.15
N ALA A 175 -9.80 -18.92 3.80
CA ALA A 175 -8.35 -18.89 4.05
C ALA A 175 -7.57 -18.80 2.73
N GLY A 176 -6.60 -17.88 2.67
CA GLY A 176 -5.84 -17.59 1.45
C GLY A 176 -6.55 -16.68 0.45
N GLY A 177 -7.76 -16.20 0.76
CA GLY A 177 -8.52 -15.30 -0.10
C GLY A 177 -8.07 -13.84 -0.04
N ALA A 178 -7.54 -13.35 1.09
CA ALA A 178 -7.05 -11.97 1.18
C ALA A 178 -5.96 -11.69 0.14
N GLN A 179 -6.06 -10.52 -0.50
CA GLN A 179 -5.16 -10.10 -1.56
C GLN A 179 -4.30 -8.93 -1.07
N PHE A 180 -2.99 -9.12 -1.05
CA PHE A 180 -2.04 -8.16 -0.52
C PHE A 180 -1.33 -7.42 -1.66
N TYR A 181 -1.50 -6.10 -1.71
CA TYR A 181 -0.88 -5.22 -2.68
C TYR A 181 0.11 -4.31 -1.97
N MET A 182 1.41 -4.61 -2.10
CA MET A 182 2.45 -3.79 -1.47
C MET A 182 3.53 -3.33 -2.43
N SER A 183 4.21 -2.26 -2.06
CA SER A 183 5.48 -1.84 -2.68
C SER A 183 6.39 -1.24 -1.61
N CYS A 184 7.70 -1.34 -1.84
CA CYS A 184 8.71 -0.82 -0.94
C CYS A 184 9.38 0.44 -1.50
N TYR A 185 9.57 1.42 -0.63
CA TYR A 185 10.20 2.70 -0.93
C TYR A 185 11.53 2.82 -0.19
N GLN A 186 12.51 3.46 -0.81
CA GLN A 186 13.87 3.59 -0.29
C GLN A 186 14.10 5.02 0.19
N LEU A 187 14.23 5.21 1.50
CA LEU A 187 14.35 6.54 2.09
C LEU A 187 15.68 6.73 2.82
N GLN A 188 16.18 7.97 2.76
CA GLN A 188 17.18 8.49 3.68
C GLN A 188 16.45 9.44 4.65
N VAL A 189 16.28 9.00 5.90
CA VAL A 189 15.73 9.85 6.97
C VAL A 189 16.86 10.70 7.55
N THR A 190 16.65 12.02 7.62
CA THR A 190 17.57 12.98 8.24
C THR A 190 16.97 13.57 9.51
N GLY A 191 17.83 14.04 10.43
CA GLY A 191 17.40 14.40 11.78
C GLY A 191 16.81 13.21 12.54
N GLY A 192 15.94 13.49 13.51
CA GLY A 192 15.24 12.46 14.27
C GLY A 192 15.68 12.37 15.73
N GLY A 193 15.49 11.19 16.33
CA GLY A 193 15.80 10.92 17.73
C GLY A 193 16.49 9.57 17.93
N SER A 194 16.23 8.94 19.07
CA SER A 194 16.83 7.67 19.48
C SER A 194 15.80 6.58 19.79
N ALA A 195 14.54 6.77 19.37
CA ALA A 195 13.49 5.80 19.63
C ALA A 195 13.80 4.44 18.99
N SER A 196 13.45 3.36 19.68
CA SER A 196 13.61 1.99 19.18
C SER A 196 12.24 1.30 19.18
N PRO A 197 11.44 1.43 18.10
CA PRO A 197 10.14 0.79 18.00
C PRO A 197 10.24 -0.72 18.16
N ALA A 198 9.23 -1.35 18.77
CA ALA A 198 9.07 -2.80 18.71
C ALA A 198 8.83 -3.22 17.26
N THR A 199 9.45 -4.33 16.83
CA THR A 199 9.44 -4.75 15.43
C THR A 199 8.87 -6.15 15.23
N VAL A 200 8.43 -6.42 14.00
CA VAL A 200 7.92 -7.70 13.52
C VAL A 200 8.59 -8.08 12.19
N LYS A 201 8.36 -9.31 11.72
CA LYS A 201 8.89 -9.84 10.46
C LYS A 201 7.79 -9.99 9.41
N PHE A 202 8.16 -9.82 8.14
CA PHE A 202 7.34 -10.24 6.99
C PHE A 202 8.15 -11.22 6.16
N PRO A 203 7.76 -12.51 6.04
CA PRO A 203 6.60 -13.14 6.66
C PRO A 203 6.72 -13.28 8.20
N GLY A 204 5.59 -13.51 8.87
CA GLY A 204 5.52 -13.79 10.31
C GLY A 204 4.54 -12.91 11.10
N ALA A 205 4.45 -11.62 10.77
CA ALA A 205 3.55 -10.67 11.43
C ALA A 205 2.07 -10.95 11.16
N TYR A 206 1.78 -11.60 10.04
CA TYR A 206 0.44 -11.95 9.58
C TYR A 206 0.24 -13.46 9.61
N LYS A 207 -0.95 -13.87 10.04
CA LYS A 207 -1.40 -15.27 10.00
C LYS A 207 -2.64 -15.38 9.11
N ALA A 208 -2.77 -16.50 8.42
CA ALA A 208 -3.92 -16.77 7.55
C ALA A 208 -5.26 -16.77 8.32
N THR A 209 -5.21 -16.94 9.64
CA THR A 209 -6.36 -16.94 10.55
C THR A 209 -6.53 -15.64 11.32
N ASP A 210 -5.71 -14.61 11.09
CA ASP A 210 -5.93 -13.32 11.74
C ASP A 210 -7.31 -12.78 11.31
N PRO A 211 -8.11 -12.20 12.22
CA PRO A 211 -9.47 -11.75 11.91
C PRO A 211 -9.50 -10.60 10.90
N GLY A 212 -8.38 -9.91 10.68
CA GLY A 212 -8.23 -8.92 9.62
C GLY A 212 -7.84 -9.49 8.25
N ILE A 213 -7.53 -10.80 8.19
CA ILE A 213 -7.06 -11.50 6.99
C ILE A 213 -8.08 -12.56 6.55
N LEU A 214 -8.60 -13.36 7.47
CA LEU A 214 -9.77 -14.21 7.23
C LEU A 214 -11.01 -13.43 7.65
N PHE A 215 -11.59 -12.71 6.70
CA PHE A 215 -12.65 -11.73 6.95
C PHE A 215 -13.75 -11.82 5.88
N ASN A 216 -15.00 -12.03 6.31
CA ASN A 216 -16.14 -12.05 5.40
C ASN A 216 -16.73 -10.64 5.22
N LEU A 217 -16.28 -9.96 4.17
CA LEU A 217 -16.74 -8.61 3.78
C LEU A 217 -18.25 -8.54 3.46
N TYR A 218 -18.89 -9.66 3.12
CA TYR A 218 -20.33 -9.71 2.84
C TYR A 218 -21.15 -10.23 4.02
N GLY A 219 -20.49 -10.50 5.15
CA GLY A 219 -21.13 -10.89 6.39
C GLY A 219 -21.63 -9.69 7.21
N SER A 220 -22.07 -9.97 8.44
CA SER A 220 -22.38 -8.91 9.41
C SER A 220 -21.12 -8.54 10.20
N TYR A 221 -20.73 -7.27 10.15
CA TYR A 221 -19.64 -6.71 10.94
C TYR A 221 -19.92 -5.24 11.27
N THR A 222 -19.38 -4.78 12.38
CA THR A 222 -19.44 -3.37 12.81
C THR A 222 -18.04 -2.81 13.09
N THR A 223 -17.04 -3.69 13.19
CA THR A 223 -15.64 -3.36 13.45
C THR A 223 -14.74 -4.22 12.58
N TYR A 224 -13.50 -3.76 12.40
CA TYR A 224 -12.45 -4.47 11.68
C TYR A 224 -11.13 -4.36 12.44
N THR A 225 -10.46 -5.49 12.67
CA THR A 225 -9.15 -5.54 13.32
C THR A 225 -8.06 -5.54 12.26
N ILE A 226 -7.32 -4.44 12.14
CA ILE A 226 -6.19 -4.33 11.22
C ILE A 226 -5.08 -5.33 11.64
N PRO A 227 -4.56 -6.17 10.73
CA PRO A 227 -3.55 -7.18 11.08
C PRO A 227 -2.19 -6.56 11.46
N GLY A 228 -1.35 -7.33 12.15
CA GLY A 228 -0.01 -6.92 12.60
C GLY A 228 0.00 -6.05 13.88
N PRO A 229 1.15 -5.46 14.25
CA PRO A 229 1.32 -4.74 15.52
C PRO A 229 0.53 -3.41 15.56
N ALA A 230 0.43 -2.81 16.74
CA ALA A 230 -0.09 -1.45 16.89
C ALA A 230 0.77 -0.42 16.14
N VAL A 231 0.18 0.73 15.81
CA VAL A 231 0.90 1.87 15.22
C VAL A 231 1.88 2.43 16.25
N PHE A 232 3.14 2.57 15.87
CA PHE A 232 4.16 3.25 16.66
C PHE A 232 3.83 4.74 16.77
N SER A 233 3.80 5.27 18.00
CA SER A 233 3.61 6.70 18.25
C SER A 233 4.96 7.39 18.38
N GLY A 234 5.32 8.25 17.43
CA GLY A 234 6.59 8.97 17.42
C GLY A 234 6.62 10.20 16.53
#